data_AF-A0AAW0GJX2-F1
#
_entry.id   AF-A0AAW0GJX2-F1
#
_cell.length_a   1.000
_cell.length_b   1.000
_cell.length_c   1.000
_cell.angle_alpha   90.00
_cell.angle_beta   90.00
_cell.angle_gamma   90.00
#
_symmetry.space_group_name_H-M   'P 1'
#
loop_
_entity.id
_entity.type
_entity.pdbx_description
1 polymer ?
#
loop_
_entity_poly.entity_id
_entity_poly.type
_entity_poly.pdbx_seq_one_letter_code
_entity_poly.pdbx_strand_id
1 'polypeptide(L)'
;MPDSAARPLRFVYYCSGHGYGHATRVSAVASHLLKLDEHPEVHIVSSAPKHVFADSIELGACYRNANIDPVIVQPLAYRVDRQKSVDVLRTFLQDKDRKISDEAQWLLSIKADCVLSDAAFLGCAAANAAGIPSILITNFSFDSVYSYLSTPFVDQDVVVQPQAKGGLLQAASDKQQTLAPDIPIPMEELKPLVQQILDGYRCADLLLRLPGYIPLPSFAVEPALPSPQWVDLTPRKFHPNIVHHLTKDLLKYKLHPQIPFPAEFGHKHLSRRVLQAPLVGAFT
;
A
#
# COMPACT_ATOMS: atom_id res chain seq x y z
N MET A 1 19.32 -37.86 18.32
CA MET A 1 18.03 -37.34 17.83
C MET A 1 18.37 -36.26 16.83
N PRO A 2 18.15 -36.44 15.52
CA PRO A 2 18.31 -35.32 14.60
C PRO A 2 17.27 -34.27 14.99
N ASP A 3 17.72 -33.03 15.13
CA ASP A 3 16.88 -31.87 15.40
C ASP A 3 15.70 -31.89 14.41
N SER A 4 14.47 -31.84 14.91
CA SER A 4 13.29 -31.70 14.07
C SER A 4 13.41 -30.35 13.39
N ALA A 5 13.95 -30.30 12.17
CA ALA A 5 14.13 -29.07 11.42
C ALA A 5 12.84 -28.24 11.49
N ALA A 6 12.92 -27.06 12.10
CA ALA A 6 11.78 -26.18 12.24
C ALA A 6 11.20 -25.93 10.85
N ARG A 7 9.86 -25.98 10.73
CA ARG A 7 9.21 -25.72 9.44
C ARG A 7 9.63 -24.34 8.93
N PRO A 8 9.78 -24.16 7.60
CA PRO A 8 10.08 -22.85 7.04
C PRO A 8 8.99 -21.85 7.43
N LEU A 9 9.40 -20.59 7.63
CA LEU A 9 8.49 -19.49 7.86
C LEU A 9 7.67 -19.24 6.59
N ARG A 10 6.38 -18.98 6.76
CA ARG A 10 5.45 -18.71 5.66
C ARG A 10 5.04 -17.24 5.70
N PHE A 11 5.55 -16.48 4.74
CA PHE A 11 5.21 -15.08 4.53
C PHE A 11 4.08 -14.92 3.51
N VAL A 12 3.15 -14.02 3.80
CA VAL A 12 2.09 -13.65 2.87
C VAL A 12 2.22 -12.18 2.52
N TYR A 13 2.60 -11.88 1.29
CA TYR A 13 2.87 -10.55 0.81
C TYR A 13 1.68 -10.00 -0.01
N TYR A 14 0.89 -9.14 0.62
CA TYR A 14 -0.16 -8.37 -0.05
C TYR A 14 0.47 -7.22 -0.83
N CYS A 15 0.17 -7.14 -2.12
CA CYS A 15 0.70 -6.11 -3.01
C CYS A 15 -0.47 -5.36 -3.63
N SER A 16 -0.49 -4.03 -3.46
CA SER A 16 -1.41 -3.16 -4.20
C SER A 16 -1.39 -3.46 -5.70
N GLY A 17 -2.58 -3.48 -6.32
CA GLY A 17 -2.73 -3.61 -7.77
C GLY A 17 -2.46 -2.34 -8.56
N HIS A 18 -2.22 -1.20 -7.88
CA HIS A 18 -2.12 0.11 -8.52
C HIS A 18 -0.75 0.33 -9.18
N GLY A 19 -0.63 -0.10 -10.44
CA GLY A 19 0.57 0.10 -11.26
C GLY A 19 1.70 -0.88 -10.95
N TYR A 20 2.62 -1.05 -11.91
CA TYR A 20 3.65 -2.09 -11.84
C TYR A 20 4.80 -1.79 -10.87
N GLY A 21 4.96 -0.55 -10.41
CA GLY A 21 6.01 -0.19 -9.45
C GLY A 21 5.89 -0.89 -8.10
N HIS A 22 4.68 -1.19 -7.64
CA HIS A 22 4.45 -2.01 -6.44
C HIS A 22 4.84 -3.47 -6.70
N ALA A 23 4.35 -4.02 -7.82
CA ALA A 23 4.56 -5.43 -8.17
C ALA A 23 6.04 -5.76 -8.41
N THR A 24 6.81 -4.91 -9.11
CA THR A 24 8.24 -5.14 -9.35
C THR A 24 9.04 -5.14 -8.04
N ARG A 25 8.72 -4.22 -7.14
CA ARG A 25 9.34 -4.16 -5.82
C ARG A 25 9.00 -5.37 -4.95
N VAL A 26 7.72 -5.76 -4.91
CA VAL A 26 7.29 -6.96 -4.19
C VAL A 26 7.96 -8.20 -4.76
N SER A 27 8.06 -8.32 -6.09
CA SER A 27 8.77 -9.43 -6.74
C SER A 27 10.25 -9.45 -6.35
N ALA A 28 10.93 -8.30 -6.28
CA ALA A 28 12.33 -8.22 -5.85
C ALA A 28 12.52 -8.63 -4.39
N VAL A 29 11.67 -8.16 -3.47
CA VAL A 29 11.74 -8.53 -2.05
C VAL A 29 11.39 -10.01 -1.86
N ALA A 30 10.35 -10.52 -2.51
CA ALA A 30 9.98 -11.93 -2.47
C ALA A 30 11.10 -12.83 -2.99
N SER A 31 11.74 -12.44 -4.10
CA SER A 31 12.90 -13.14 -4.64
C SER A 31 14.09 -13.18 -3.68
N HIS A 32 14.31 -12.10 -2.92
CA HIS A 32 15.35 -12.06 -1.91
C HIS A 32 15.02 -12.99 -0.73
N LEU A 33 13.78 -12.96 -0.24
CA LEU A 33 13.32 -13.86 0.82
C LEU A 33 13.50 -15.33 0.45
N LEU A 34 13.13 -15.72 -0.77
CA LEU A 34 13.24 -17.11 -1.27
C LEU A 34 14.69 -17.60 -1.40
N LYS A 35 15.66 -16.68 -1.48
CA LYS A 35 17.09 -16.98 -1.60
C LYS A 35 17.83 -17.03 -0.26
N LEU A 36 17.14 -16.77 0.86
CA LEU A 36 17.72 -16.90 2.19
C LEU A 36 17.95 -18.38 2.53
N ASP A 37 18.97 -18.66 3.36
CA ASP A 37 19.34 -20.02 3.77
C ASP A 37 18.22 -20.72 4.58
N GLU A 38 17.36 -19.94 5.24
CA GLU A 38 16.19 -20.45 5.96
C GLU A 38 15.05 -20.92 5.04
N HIS A 39 15.15 -20.66 3.73
CA HIS A 39 14.20 -21.05 2.69
C HIS A 39 12.72 -20.81 3.06
N PRO A 40 12.33 -19.57 3.40
CA PRO A 40 10.95 -19.28 3.73
C PRO A 40 10.02 -19.47 2.54
N GLU A 41 8.78 -19.85 2.81
CA GLU A 41 7.72 -19.89 1.81
C GLU A 41 7.11 -18.49 1.63
N VAL A 42 6.85 -18.09 0.38
CA VAL A 42 6.28 -16.77 0.07
C VAL A 42 5.02 -16.91 -0.77
N HIS A 43 3.91 -16.38 -0.27
CA HIS A 43 2.66 -16.22 -1.02
C HIS A 43 2.47 -14.75 -1.39
N ILE A 44 2.30 -14.44 -2.68
CA ILE A 44 1.97 -13.10 -3.17
C ILE A 44 0.47 -13.03 -3.42
N VAL A 45 -0.19 -12.02 -2.84
CA VAL A 45 -1.62 -11.75 -3.00
C VAL A 45 -1.80 -10.38 -3.65
N SER A 46 -2.36 -10.33 -4.85
CA SER A 46 -2.54 -9.06 -5.58
C SER A 46 -3.61 -9.15 -6.66
N SER A 47 -4.18 -8.02 -7.06
CA SER A 47 -4.99 -7.89 -8.27
C SER A 47 -4.14 -7.60 -9.52
N ALA A 48 -2.85 -7.24 -9.37
CA ALA A 48 -1.94 -7.01 -10.48
C ALA A 48 -1.73 -8.30 -11.31
N PRO A 49 -1.50 -8.21 -12.63
CA PRO A 49 -1.33 -9.37 -13.50
C PRO A 49 -0.19 -10.29 -13.04
N LYS A 50 -0.45 -11.60 -13.00
CA LYS A 50 0.49 -12.64 -12.54
C LYS A 50 1.89 -12.53 -13.17
N HIS A 51 1.97 -12.19 -14.45
CA HIS A 51 3.24 -12.15 -15.20
C HIS A 51 4.23 -11.09 -14.66
N VAL A 52 3.76 -10.07 -13.94
CA VAL A 52 4.65 -9.06 -13.33
C VAL A 52 5.45 -9.64 -12.16
N PHE A 53 5.02 -10.79 -11.62
CA PHE A 53 5.70 -11.53 -10.55
C PHE A 53 6.50 -12.74 -11.08
N ALA A 54 6.74 -12.83 -12.39
CA ALA A 54 7.35 -14.02 -13.01
C ALA A 54 8.68 -14.43 -12.32
N ASP A 55 9.59 -13.49 -12.08
CA ASP A 55 10.90 -13.77 -11.46
C ASP A 55 10.78 -14.41 -10.08
N SER A 56 9.88 -13.91 -9.23
CA SER A 56 9.66 -14.49 -7.89
C SER A 56 8.91 -15.81 -7.94
N ILE A 57 7.99 -15.98 -8.90
CA ILE A 57 7.28 -17.25 -9.13
C ILE A 57 8.25 -18.33 -9.60
N GLU A 58 9.20 -18.00 -10.48
CA GLU A 58 10.24 -18.93 -10.94
C GLU A 58 11.14 -19.41 -9.78
N LEU A 59 11.34 -18.55 -8.78
CA LEU A 59 12.04 -18.88 -7.53
C LEU A 59 11.18 -19.62 -6.50
N GLY A 60 9.89 -19.88 -6.78
CA GLY A 60 9.00 -20.66 -5.92
C GLY A 60 7.91 -19.86 -5.20
N ALA A 61 7.74 -18.56 -5.47
CA ALA A 61 6.62 -17.81 -4.90
C ALA A 61 5.26 -18.33 -5.39
N CYS A 62 4.30 -18.49 -4.47
CA CYS A 62 2.92 -18.82 -4.81
C CYS A 62 2.10 -17.54 -5.07
N TYR A 63 1.51 -17.38 -6.24
CA TYR A 63 0.64 -16.23 -6.54
C TYR A 63 -0.85 -16.56 -6.39
N ARG A 64 -1.60 -15.68 -5.71
CA ARG A 64 -3.08 -15.70 -5.66
C ARG A 64 -3.64 -14.35 -6.13
N ASN A 65 -4.54 -14.39 -7.11
CA ASN A 65 -5.28 -13.20 -7.54
C ASN A 65 -6.37 -12.87 -6.52
N ALA A 66 -6.39 -11.63 -6.01
CA ALA A 66 -7.42 -11.17 -5.09
C ALA A 66 -7.60 -9.65 -5.15
N ASN A 67 -8.85 -9.19 -5.00
CA ASN A 67 -9.17 -7.77 -4.88
C ASN A 67 -9.04 -7.32 -3.41
N ILE A 68 -7.86 -6.77 -3.08
CA ILE A 68 -7.40 -6.50 -1.72
C ILE A 68 -7.18 -5.01 -1.40
N ASP A 69 -7.30 -4.14 -2.39
CA ASP A 69 -7.16 -2.69 -2.19
C ASP A 69 -8.02 -1.88 -3.19
N PRO A 70 -8.60 -0.75 -2.75
CA PRO A 70 -9.29 0.18 -3.62
C PRO A 70 -8.25 1.08 -4.30
N VAL A 71 -7.97 0.80 -5.58
CA VAL A 71 -6.98 1.56 -6.36
C VAL A 71 -7.55 2.90 -6.85
N ILE A 72 -6.70 3.93 -6.94
CA ILE A 72 -7.06 5.21 -7.56
C ILE A 72 -7.31 5.01 -9.06
N VAL A 73 -8.33 5.69 -9.59
CA VAL A 73 -8.66 5.62 -11.00
C VAL A 73 -7.96 6.74 -11.76
N GLN A 74 -7.05 6.35 -12.65
CA GLN A 74 -6.24 7.26 -13.45
C GLN A 74 -6.51 7.02 -14.94
N PRO A 75 -7.46 7.74 -15.58
CA PRO A 75 -7.69 7.58 -17.02
C PRO A 75 -6.48 7.95 -17.88
N LEU A 76 -5.57 8.80 -17.37
CA LEU A 76 -4.30 9.14 -18.00
C LEU A 76 -3.17 9.13 -16.95
N ALA A 77 -1.92 9.01 -17.39
CA ALA A 77 -0.75 8.93 -16.50
C ALA A 77 -0.63 10.08 -15.48
N TYR A 78 -1.14 11.27 -15.81
CA TYR A 78 -1.09 12.46 -14.97
C TYR A 78 -2.48 13.01 -14.63
N ARG A 79 -3.56 12.25 -14.85
CA ARG A 79 -4.93 12.67 -14.55
C ARG A 79 -5.60 11.67 -13.63
N VAL A 80 -6.05 12.13 -12.48
CA VAL A 80 -6.86 11.35 -11.53
C VAL A 80 -8.34 11.65 -11.76
N ASP A 81 -9.16 10.61 -11.80
CA ASP A 81 -10.62 10.73 -11.72
C ASP A 81 -11.02 10.64 -10.25
N ARG A 82 -11.18 11.80 -9.60
CA ARG A 82 -11.43 11.86 -8.16
C ARG A 82 -12.74 11.21 -7.76
N GLN A 83 -13.83 11.55 -8.46
CA GLN A 83 -15.16 11.05 -8.13
C GLN A 83 -15.20 9.52 -8.27
N LYS A 84 -14.70 9.00 -9.40
CA LYS A 84 -14.66 7.55 -9.62
C LYS A 84 -13.75 6.83 -8.63
N SER A 85 -12.64 7.45 -8.23
CA SER A 85 -11.78 6.91 -7.17
C SER A 85 -12.51 6.81 -5.83
N VAL A 86 -13.30 7.83 -5.46
CA VAL A 86 -14.11 7.81 -4.24
C VAL A 86 -15.22 6.76 -4.32
N ASP A 87 -15.86 6.60 -5.48
CA ASP A 87 -16.89 5.57 -5.67
C ASP A 87 -16.31 4.16 -5.59
N VAL A 88 -15.12 3.92 -6.15
CA VAL A 88 -14.36 2.67 -5.99
C VAL A 88 -14.05 2.41 -4.53
N LEU A 89 -13.56 3.42 -3.80
CA LEU A 89 -13.28 3.31 -2.37
C LEU A 89 -14.55 2.98 -1.58
N ARG A 90 -15.66 3.70 -1.82
CA ARG A 90 -16.94 3.48 -1.13
C ARG A 90 -17.43 2.05 -1.35
N THR A 91 -17.40 1.58 -2.59
CA THR A 91 -17.81 0.22 -2.96
C THR A 91 -16.93 -0.83 -2.29
N PHE A 92 -15.61 -0.62 -2.28
CA PHE A 92 -14.69 -1.54 -1.62
C PHE A 92 -14.93 -1.60 -0.10
N LEU A 93 -15.18 -0.45 0.53
CA LEU A 93 -15.39 -0.36 1.98
C LEU A 93 -16.70 -0.99 2.45
N GLN A 94 -17.73 -1.05 1.59
CA GLN A 94 -18.99 -1.76 1.90
C GLN A 94 -18.77 -3.26 2.16
N ASP A 95 -17.79 -3.87 1.49
CA ASP A 95 -17.45 -5.29 1.59
C ASP A 95 -16.22 -5.57 2.47
N LYS A 96 -15.61 -4.53 3.04
CA LYS A 96 -14.30 -4.62 3.71
C LYS A 96 -14.28 -5.65 4.84
N ASP A 97 -15.28 -5.65 5.73
CA ASP A 97 -15.27 -6.54 6.90
C ASP A 97 -15.40 -8.02 6.50
N ARG A 98 -16.23 -8.31 5.49
CA ARG A 98 -16.31 -9.65 4.88
C ARG A 98 -14.98 -10.06 4.29
N LYS A 99 -14.35 -9.17 3.50
CA LYS A 99 -13.02 -9.42 2.91
C LYS A 99 -11.96 -9.66 3.98
N ILE A 100 -11.95 -8.91 5.08
CA ILE A 100 -11.03 -9.12 6.21
C ILE A 100 -11.26 -10.51 6.81
N SER A 101 -12.51 -10.92 7.01
CA SER A 101 -12.84 -12.24 7.56
C SER A 101 -12.39 -13.38 6.63
N ASP A 102 -12.70 -13.28 5.34
CA ASP A 102 -12.31 -14.27 4.33
C ASP A 102 -10.78 -14.43 4.27
N GLU A 103 -10.06 -13.30 4.28
CA GLU A 103 -8.60 -13.28 4.25
C GLU A 103 -7.98 -13.80 5.55
N ALA A 104 -8.54 -13.45 6.72
CA ALA A 104 -8.08 -13.96 8.01
C ALA A 104 -8.24 -15.49 8.09
N GLN A 105 -9.38 -16.03 7.65
CA GLN A 105 -9.60 -17.48 7.59
C GLN A 105 -8.60 -18.16 6.65
N TRP A 106 -8.34 -17.55 5.49
CA TRP A 106 -7.36 -18.08 4.55
C TRP A 106 -5.94 -18.08 5.14
N LEU A 107 -5.50 -16.98 5.77
CA LEU A 107 -4.20 -16.87 6.45
C LEU A 107 -4.01 -17.96 7.50
N LEU A 108 -5.04 -18.24 8.32
CA LEU A 108 -5.04 -19.31 9.31
C LEU A 108 -4.99 -20.70 8.65
N SER A 109 -5.76 -20.91 7.58
CA SER A 109 -5.81 -22.20 6.87
C SER A 109 -4.45 -22.58 6.28
N ILE A 110 -3.70 -21.58 5.80
CA ILE A 110 -2.34 -21.76 5.31
C ILE A 110 -1.31 -21.58 6.41
N LYS A 111 -1.66 -21.49 7.70
CA LYS A 111 -0.69 -21.37 8.81
C LYS A 111 0.37 -20.28 8.57
N ALA A 112 -0.05 -19.12 8.06
CA ALA A 112 0.85 -18.01 7.78
C ALA A 112 1.52 -17.51 9.08
N ASP A 113 2.82 -17.24 9.03
CA ASP A 113 3.60 -16.78 10.19
C ASP A 113 3.66 -15.26 10.28
N CYS A 114 3.68 -14.58 9.14
CA CYS A 114 3.72 -13.13 9.09
C CYS A 114 3.16 -12.62 7.77
N VAL A 115 2.43 -11.50 7.86
CA VAL A 115 1.93 -10.78 6.70
C VAL A 115 2.85 -9.61 6.37
N LEU A 116 3.25 -9.51 5.10
CA LEU A 116 3.91 -8.35 4.53
C LEU A 116 2.87 -7.58 3.70
N SER A 117 2.90 -6.26 3.71
CA SER A 117 1.99 -5.45 2.90
C SER A 117 2.74 -4.33 2.20
N ASP A 118 2.51 -4.19 0.90
CA ASP A 118 2.94 -3.06 0.09
C ASP A 118 1.71 -2.26 -0.35
N ALA A 119 1.46 -1.18 0.40
CA ALA A 119 0.35 -0.25 0.18
C ALA A 119 -1.04 -0.94 0.08
N ALA A 120 -1.26 -2.05 0.79
CA ALA A 120 -2.54 -2.76 0.84
C ALA A 120 -3.02 -2.90 2.29
N PHE A 121 -3.84 -1.96 2.76
CA PHE A 121 -4.27 -1.90 4.16
C PHE A 121 -5.04 -3.17 4.61
N LEU A 122 -5.75 -3.83 3.70
CA LEU A 122 -6.56 -5.01 3.99
C LEU A 122 -5.69 -6.16 4.52
N GLY A 123 -4.47 -6.33 4.01
CA GLY A 123 -3.56 -7.38 4.47
C GLY A 123 -3.17 -7.20 5.93
N CYS A 124 -2.87 -5.97 6.36
CA CYS A 124 -2.57 -5.65 7.75
C CYS A 124 -3.78 -5.88 8.67
N ALA A 125 -4.98 -5.50 8.21
CA ALA A 125 -6.21 -5.71 8.95
C ALA A 125 -6.56 -7.20 9.10
N ALA A 126 -6.46 -7.98 8.02
CA ALA A 126 -6.68 -9.43 8.02
C ALA A 126 -5.66 -10.16 8.91
N ALA A 127 -4.40 -9.76 8.88
CA ALA A 127 -3.37 -10.33 9.77
C ALA A 127 -3.71 -10.11 11.24
N ASN A 128 -4.12 -8.89 11.60
CA ASN A 128 -4.52 -8.59 12.98
C ASN A 128 -5.78 -9.37 13.41
N ALA A 129 -6.77 -9.50 12.53
CA ALA A 129 -7.96 -10.32 12.77
C ALA A 129 -7.63 -11.82 12.93
N ALA A 130 -6.52 -12.29 12.35
CA ALA A 130 -6.02 -13.65 12.45
C ALA A 130 -5.00 -13.88 13.59
N GLY A 131 -4.66 -12.85 14.39
CA GLY A 131 -3.61 -12.97 15.40
C GLY A 131 -2.18 -13.10 14.85
N ILE A 132 -1.96 -12.69 13.59
CA ILE A 132 -0.68 -12.82 12.87
C ILE A 132 0.03 -11.47 12.84
N PRO A 133 1.33 -11.40 13.17
CA PRO A 133 2.09 -10.16 13.09
C PRO A 133 2.19 -9.67 11.64
N SER A 134 2.17 -8.35 11.44
CA SER A 134 2.28 -7.78 10.09
C SER A 134 3.28 -6.65 9.95
N ILE A 135 3.87 -6.57 8.77
CA ILE A 135 4.90 -5.60 8.38
C ILE A 135 4.38 -4.80 7.19
N LEU A 136 4.29 -3.49 7.34
CA LEU A 136 4.07 -2.57 6.23
C LEU A 136 5.43 -2.25 5.59
N ILE A 137 5.59 -2.53 4.30
CA ILE A 137 6.80 -2.29 3.53
C ILE A 137 6.42 -1.32 2.41
N THR A 138 6.63 -0.02 2.62
CA THR A 138 6.20 1.00 1.65
C THR A 138 6.94 2.32 1.81
N ASN A 139 6.91 3.17 0.78
CA ASN A 139 7.30 4.58 0.84
C ASN A 139 6.10 5.52 1.00
N PHE A 140 4.88 5.10 0.64
CA PHE A 140 3.64 5.85 0.84
C PHE A 140 2.45 4.93 1.10
N SER A 141 1.33 5.47 1.55
CA SER A 141 0.11 4.70 1.81
C SER A 141 -1.13 5.37 1.23
N PHE A 142 -2.12 4.57 0.82
CA PHE A 142 -3.31 5.07 0.13
C PHE A 142 -4.19 6.00 0.97
N ASP A 143 -4.12 5.96 2.30
CA ASP A 143 -4.79 6.95 3.16
C ASP A 143 -4.33 8.38 2.84
N SER A 144 -3.03 8.59 2.63
CA SER A 144 -2.47 9.87 2.19
C SER A 144 -2.92 10.24 0.77
N VAL A 145 -2.99 9.26 -0.14
CA VAL A 145 -3.39 9.48 -1.54
C VAL A 145 -4.88 9.84 -1.63
N TYR A 146 -5.76 9.09 -0.97
CA TYR A 146 -7.19 9.40 -0.93
C TYR A 146 -7.48 10.71 -0.21
N SER A 147 -6.76 11.02 0.87
CA SER A 147 -6.89 12.33 1.52
C SER A 147 -6.47 13.49 0.61
N TYR A 148 -5.58 13.24 -0.35
CA TYR A 148 -5.13 14.24 -1.31
C TYR A 148 -6.23 14.64 -2.30
N LEU A 149 -7.26 13.82 -2.49
CA LEU A 149 -8.36 14.12 -3.42
C LEU A 149 -9.18 15.35 -3.01
N SER A 150 -8.97 15.92 -1.81
CA SER A 150 -9.52 17.22 -1.42
C SER A 150 -8.63 18.42 -1.74
N THR A 151 -7.44 18.21 -2.30
CA THR A 151 -6.52 19.31 -2.61
C THR A 151 -7.22 20.34 -3.50
N PRO A 152 -7.08 21.64 -3.23
CA PRO A 152 -7.61 22.68 -4.11
C PRO A 152 -6.80 22.80 -5.41
N PHE A 153 -5.66 22.11 -5.51
CA PHE A 153 -4.90 21.99 -6.75
C PHE A 153 -5.66 21.14 -7.75
N VAL A 154 -6.05 21.71 -8.88
CA VAL A 154 -6.73 21.00 -9.97
C VAL A 154 -5.83 20.96 -11.20
N ASP A 155 -5.78 19.84 -11.92
CA ASP A 155 -5.04 19.86 -13.18
C ASP A 155 -5.80 20.72 -14.19
N GLN A 156 -5.08 21.59 -14.88
CA GLN A 156 -5.63 22.39 -15.96
C GLN A 156 -6.23 21.44 -17.02
N ASP A 157 -7.42 21.77 -17.51
CA ASP A 157 -8.08 20.98 -18.53
C ASP A 157 -7.15 20.80 -19.74
N VAL A 158 -6.72 19.57 -19.95
CA VAL A 158 -5.97 19.22 -21.15
C VAL A 158 -6.98 19.27 -22.30
N VAL A 159 -7.03 20.41 -23.01
CA VAL A 159 -7.62 20.43 -24.34
C VAL A 159 -6.77 19.48 -25.18
N VAL A 160 -7.26 18.26 -25.39
CA VAL A 160 -6.64 17.30 -26.30
C VAL A 160 -6.79 17.89 -27.70
N GLN A 161 -5.82 18.70 -28.13
CA GLN A 161 -5.71 19.06 -29.53
C GLN A 161 -5.44 17.77 -30.31
N PRO A 162 -6.13 17.52 -31.43
CA PRO A 162 -5.87 16.36 -32.26
C PRO A 162 -4.44 16.47 -32.79
N GLN A 163 -3.51 15.73 -32.20
CA GLN A 163 -2.15 15.65 -32.71
C GLN A 163 -2.16 14.96 -34.08
N ALA A 164 -1.51 15.62 -35.04
CA ALA A 164 -1.27 15.10 -36.36
C ALA A 164 -0.62 13.71 -36.30
N LYS A 165 -1.14 12.79 -37.12
CA LYS A 165 -0.67 11.42 -37.29
C LYS A 165 0.86 11.36 -37.44
N GLY A 166 1.56 10.84 -36.45
CA GLY A 166 3.00 10.62 -36.52
C GLY A 166 3.61 9.99 -35.27
N GLY A 167 3.37 8.70 -35.05
CA GLY A 167 4.04 7.93 -33.99
C GLY A 167 3.41 6.56 -33.76
N LEU A 168 4.20 5.50 -33.98
CA LEU A 168 3.82 4.10 -33.83
C LEU A 168 3.48 3.77 -32.37
N LEU A 169 2.19 3.68 -32.05
CA LEU A 169 1.54 2.85 -31.03
C LEU A 169 0.05 3.24 -31.01
N GLN A 170 -0.71 2.79 -32.02
CA GLN A 170 -2.17 2.94 -32.01
C GLN A 170 -2.80 1.77 -31.26
N ALA A 171 -3.23 2.01 -30.03
CA ALA A 171 -4.35 1.28 -29.46
C ALA A 171 -5.63 1.97 -29.95
N ALA A 172 -6.45 1.24 -30.69
CA ALA A 172 -7.73 1.72 -31.21
C ALA A 172 -8.71 2.03 -30.07
N SER A 173 -9.11 3.29 -29.93
CA SER A 173 -10.50 3.63 -29.60
C SER A 173 -10.80 5.08 -29.98
N ASP A 174 -11.53 5.25 -31.08
CA ASP A 174 -12.21 6.49 -31.48
C ASP A 174 -13.42 6.74 -30.57
N LYS A 175 -13.17 7.09 -29.30
CA LYS A 175 -14.13 7.84 -28.50
C LYS A 175 -13.38 9.04 -27.96
N GLN A 176 -13.80 10.24 -28.34
CA GLN A 176 -13.49 11.46 -27.58
C GLN A 176 -13.98 11.22 -26.15
N GLN A 177 -13.09 10.71 -25.31
CA GLN A 177 -13.39 10.44 -23.92
C GLN A 177 -13.33 11.80 -23.23
N THR A 178 -14.50 12.44 -23.11
CA THR A 178 -14.66 13.62 -22.26
C THR A 178 -14.24 13.21 -20.86
N LEU A 179 -13.07 13.67 -20.44
CA LEU A 179 -12.57 13.44 -19.09
C LEU A 179 -13.52 14.13 -18.11
N ALA A 180 -13.77 13.49 -16.98
CA ALA A 180 -14.50 14.14 -15.90
C ALA A 180 -13.76 15.41 -15.44
N PRO A 181 -14.49 16.46 -15.06
CA PRO A 181 -13.88 17.66 -14.48
C PRO A 181 -13.16 17.29 -13.18
N ASP A 182 -11.98 17.87 -12.96
CA ASP A 182 -11.22 17.65 -11.73
C ASP A 182 -11.68 18.60 -10.65
N ILE A 183 -12.68 18.14 -9.90
CA ILE A 183 -13.31 18.88 -8.83
C ILE A 183 -12.82 18.29 -7.49
N PRO A 184 -12.22 19.10 -6.60
CA PRO A 184 -11.81 18.63 -5.28
C PRO A 184 -12.98 18.02 -4.51
N ILE A 185 -12.76 16.86 -3.89
CA ILE A 185 -13.78 16.19 -3.10
C ILE A 185 -13.81 16.82 -1.69
N PRO A 186 -15.00 17.14 -1.15
CA PRO A 186 -15.13 17.71 0.20
C PRO A 186 -14.47 16.84 1.27
N MET A 187 -13.80 17.49 2.23
CA MET A 187 -13.08 16.75 3.28
C MET A 187 -13.99 15.98 4.21
N GLU A 188 -15.19 16.48 4.46
CA GLU A 188 -16.24 15.80 5.22
C GLU A 188 -16.67 14.47 4.61
N GLU A 189 -16.62 14.34 3.28
CA GLU A 189 -16.90 13.09 2.57
C GLU A 189 -15.72 12.12 2.67
N LEU A 190 -14.49 12.60 2.42
CA LEU A 190 -13.31 11.75 2.39
C LEU A 190 -12.87 11.25 3.77
N LYS A 191 -12.95 12.09 4.80
CA LYS A 191 -12.42 11.81 6.13
C LYS A 191 -12.88 10.45 6.70
N PRO A 192 -14.18 10.10 6.73
CA PRO A 192 -14.61 8.80 7.26
C PRO A 192 -14.13 7.61 6.42
N LEU A 193 -13.97 7.77 5.10
CA LEU A 193 -13.48 6.70 4.22
C LEU A 193 -11.97 6.49 4.41
N VAL A 194 -11.21 7.59 4.41
CA VAL A 194 -9.75 7.59 4.63
C VAL A 194 -9.40 7.05 6.01
N GLN A 195 -10.20 7.36 7.04
CA GLN A 195 -9.99 6.84 8.39
C GLN A 195 -9.98 5.30 8.41
N GLN A 196 -10.88 4.66 7.66
CA GLN A 196 -10.92 3.19 7.60
C GLN A 196 -9.68 2.58 6.93
N ILE A 197 -9.12 3.25 5.92
CA ILE A 197 -7.84 2.84 5.30
C ILE A 197 -6.71 2.99 6.30
N LEU A 198 -6.65 4.15 6.96
CA LEU A 198 -5.65 4.44 7.98
C LEU A 198 -5.69 3.36 9.06
N ASP A 199 -6.86 3.07 9.63
CA ASP A 199 -7.08 2.04 10.65
C ASP A 199 -6.59 0.66 10.21
N GLY A 200 -6.78 0.30 8.94
CA GLY A 200 -6.20 -0.92 8.38
C GLY A 200 -4.67 -0.95 8.45
N TYR A 201 -4.00 0.12 8.04
CA TYR A 201 -2.54 0.22 8.17
C TYR A 201 -2.07 0.32 9.64
N ARG A 202 -2.90 0.87 10.55
CA ARG A 202 -2.60 0.90 11.99
C ARG A 202 -2.44 -0.50 12.58
N CYS A 203 -3.01 -1.54 11.95
CA CYS A 203 -2.86 -2.93 12.40
C CYS A 203 -1.42 -3.48 12.23
N ALA A 204 -0.60 -2.89 11.34
CA ALA A 204 0.78 -3.29 11.14
C ALA A 204 1.67 -3.04 12.36
N ASP A 205 2.55 -3.96 12.68
CA ASP A 205 3.44 -3.91 13.85
C ASP A 205 4.77 -3.24 13.53
N LEU A 206 5.26 -3.46 12.31
CA LEU A 206 6.52 -2.90 11.84
C LEU A 206 6.28 -2.14 10.54
N LEU A 207 6.92 -0.98 10.41
CA LEU A 207 7.09 -0.29 9.14
C LEU A 207 8.53 -0.46 8.67
N LEU A 208 8.74 -1.09 7.52
CA LEU A 208 9.97 -0.97 6.74
C LEU A 208 9.77 0.16 5.74
N ARG A 209 10.27 1.35 6.08
CA ARG A 209 10.12 2.56 5.29
C ARG A 209 11.08 2.52 4.12
N LEU A 210 10.53 2.48 2.91
CA LEU A 210 11.32 2.43 1.67
C LEU A 210 11.82 3.82 1.25
N PRO A 211 12.90 3.91 0.46
CA PRO A 211 13.35 5.19 -0.12
C PRO A 211 12.27 5.93 -0.92
N GLY A 212 12.41 7.26 -1.02
CA GLY A 212 11.39 8.11 -1.64
C GLY A 212 10.11 8.20 -0.82
N TYR A 213 10.22 8.05 0.51
CA TYR A 213 9.08 8.08 1.42
C TYR A 213 8.52 9.48 1.62
N ILE A 214 7.20 9.52 1.78
CA ILE A 214 6.47 10.67 2.29
C ILE A 214 5.97 10.34 3.70
N PRO A 215 5.28 11.26 4.41
CA PRO A 215 4.75 10.93 5.72
C PRO A 215 3.79 9.72 5.70
N LEU A 216 3.90 8.88 6.74
CA LEU A 216 3.13 7.66 6.92
C LEU A 216 2.30 7.78 8.22
N PRO A 217 1.10 8.39 8.15
CA PRO A 217 0.30 8.78 9.32
C PRO A 217 -0.27 7.58 10.08
N SER A 218 -0.30 6.40 9.47
CA SER A 218 -0.62 5.15 10.18
C SER A 218 0.48 4.71 11.16
N PHE A 219 1.67 5.30 11.14
CA PHE A 219 2.74 4.99 12.10
C PHE A 219 3.06 6.18 12.99
N ALA A 220 3.41 7.32 12.39
CA ALA A 220 3.74 8.53 13.13
C ALA A 220 2.49 9.37 13.41
N VAL A 221 2.34 9.85 14.65
CA VAL A 221 1.24 10.75 15.04
C VAL A 221 1.27 12.06 14.24
N GLU A 222 2.48 12.53 13.92
CA GLU A 222 2.69 13.74 13.12
C GLU A 222 3.73 13.47 12.02
N PRO A 223 3.51 13.98 10.79
CA PRO A 223 2.38 14.83 10.40
C PRO A 223 1.10 14.02 10.15
N ALA A 224 -0.03 14.51 10.64
CA ALA A 224 -1.33 13.89 10.47
C ALA A 224 -1.95 14.15 9.07
N LEU A 225 -2.99 13.39 8.72
CA LEU A 225 -3.84 13.66 7.56
C LEU A 225 -4.71 14.92 7.78
N PRO A 226 -5.13 15.61 6.72
CA PRO A 226 -5.02 15.25 5.30
C PRO A 226 -3.71 15.71 4.64
N SER A 227 -3.26 14.95 3.64
CA SER A 227 -1.98 15.17 2.97
C SER A 227 -1.81 16.49 2.19
N PRO A 228 -2.86 17.20 1.73
CA PRO A 228 -2.69 18.53 1.14
C PRO A 228 -2.09 19.55 2.11
N GLN A 229 -2.23 19.35 3.43
CA GLN A 229 -1.64 20.23 4.45
C GLN A 229 -0.14 20.07 4.60
N TRP A 230 0.48 19.10 3.91
CA TRP A 230 1.92 18.87 3.97
C TRP A 230 2.70 19.75 2.99
N VAL A 231 2.02 20.28 1.97
CA VAL A 231 2.63 20.95 0.83
C VAL A 231 2.15 22.39 0.72
N ASP A 232 3.09 23.29 0.45
CA ASP A 232 2.77 24.62 -0.06
C ASP A 232 2.56 24.52 -1.57
N LEU A 233 1.35 24.86 -2.02
CA LEU A 233 0.92 24.73 -3.42
C LEU A 233 1.56 25.79 -4.33
N THR A 234 2.04 26.92 -3.79
CA THR A 234 2.67 27.97 -4.60
C THR A 234 4.08 27.58 -5.05
N PRO A 235 5.02 27.27 -4.14
CA PRO A 235 6.34 26.79 -4.52
C PRO A 235 6.34 25.28 -4.87
N ARG A 236 5.23 24.57 -4.66
CA ARG A 236 5.07 23.11 -4.84
C ARG A 236 6.12 22.31 -4.06
N LYS A 237 6.26 22.64 -2.77
CA LYS A 237 7.26 22.04 -1.86
C LYS A 237 6.60 21.60 -0.56
N PHE A 238 7.19 20.64 0.12
CA PHE A 238 6.83 20.33 1.50
C PHE A 238 7.09 21.53 2.42
N HIS A 239 6.20 21.74 3.39
CA HIS A 239 6.46 22.72 4.44
C HIS A 239 7.71 22.32 5.26
N PRO A 240 8.45 23.30 5.84
CA PRO A 240 9.70 23.03 6.56
C PRO A 240 9.56 22.01 7.71
N ASN A 241 8.43 22.00 8.42
CA ASN A 241 8.13 21.03 9.47
C ASN A 241 7.99 19.59 8.93
N ILE A 242 7.46 19.43 7.72
CA ILE A 242 7.36 18.13 7.04
C ILE A 242 8.75 17.65 6.62
N VAL A 243 9.56 18.53 6.01
CA VAL A 243 10.95 18.20 5.66
C VAL A 243 11.73 17.79 6.90
N HIS A 244 11.63 18.56 7.98
CA HIS A 244 12.26 18.23 9.26
C HIS A 244 11.80 16.88 9.81
N HIS A 245 10.50 16.58 9.73
CA HIS A 245 9.99 15.25 10.10
C HIS A 245 10.63 14.16 9.25
N LEU A 246 10.74 14.33 7.93
CA LEU A 246 11.26 13.30 7.03
C LEU A 246 12.77 13.06 7.22
N THR A 247 13.53 14.06 7.67
CA THR A 247 14.98 13.98 7.85
C THR A 247 15.44 13.70 9.28
N LYS A 248 14.54 13.76 10.28
CA LYS A 248 14.93 13.50 11.68
C LYS A 248 15.10 11.99 11.93
N ASP A 249 15.84 11.70 13.00
CA ASP A 249 16.03 10.34 13.52
C ASP A 249 14.68 9.65 13.81
N LEU A 250 14.51 8.42 13.31
CA LEU A 250 13.33 7.57 13.52
C LEU A 250 13.04 7.33 15.00
N LEU A 251 14.06 7.30 15.86
CA LEU A 251 13.88 7.14 17.31
C LEU A 251 13.14 8.33 17.95
N LYS A 252 13.13 9.49 17.27
CA LYS A 252 12.40 10.70 17.71
C LYS A 252 10.95 10.74 17.20
N TYR A 253 10.49 9.70 16.54
CA TYR A 253 9.11 9.62 16.06
C TYR A 253 8.19 9.33 17.23
N LYS A 254 7.17 10.17 17.42
CA LYS A 254 6.03 9.81 18.27
C LYS A 254 5.17 8.84 17.48
N LEU A 255 5.34 7.54 17.75
CA LEU A 255 4.52 6.51 17.14
C LEU A 255 3.18 6.41 17.86
N HIS A 256 2.14 6.12 17.10
CA HIS A 256 0.88 5.72 17.69
C HIS A 256 1.00 4.35 18.41
N PRO A 257 0.16 4.07 19.41
CA PRO A 257 0.18 2.79 20.13
C PRO A 257 -0.14 1.61 19.19
N GLN A 258 0.18 0.40 19.62
CA GLN A 258 -0.16 -0.81 18.88
C GLN A 258 -1.65 -1.12 19.03
N ILE A 259 -2.32 -1.53 17.95
CA ILE A 259 -3.65 -2.14 18.03
C ILE A 259 -3.46 -3.59 18.49
N PRO A 260 -4.08 -4.02 19.61
CA PRO A 260 -3.95 -5.39 20.11
C PRO A 260 -4.56 -6.40 19.12
N PHE A 261 -4.19 -7.68 19.25
CA PHE A 261 -4.95 -8.73 18.58
C PHE A 261 -6.33 -8.89 19.24
N PRO A 262 -7.29 -9.55 18.55
CA PRO A 262 -8.47 -10.11 19.19
C PRO A 262 -8.08 -10.96 20.41
N ALA A 263 -8.94 -10.94 21.45
CA ALA A 263 -8.62 -11.47 22.77
C ALA A 263 -8.21 -12.96 22.76
N GLU A 264 -8.74 -13.72 21.81
CA GLU A 264 -8.45 -15.14 21.61
C GLU A 264 -6.99 -15.45 21.21
N PHE A 265 -6.25 -14.48 20.67
CA PHE A 265 -4.85 -14.66 20.23
C PHE A 265 -3.82 -14.13 21.25
N GLY A 266 -4.27 -13.55 22.36
CA GLY A 266 -3.39 -12.99 23.38
C GLY A 266 -2.70 -11.69 22.97
N HIS A 267 -1.56 -11.40 23.58
CA HIS A 267 -0.85 -10.13 23.40
C HIS A 267 0.21 -10.19 22.29
N LYS A 268 0.37 -9.07 21.59
CA LYS A 268 1.47 -8.90 20.64
C LYS A 268 2.80 -8.86 21.37
N HIS A 269 3.73 -9.72 20.97
CA HIS A 269 5.05 -9.84 21.59
C HIS A 269 6.07 -8.81 21.07
N LEU A 270 5.82 -8.21 19.91
CA LEU A 270 6.70 -7.23 19.29
C LEU A 270 6.15 -5.83 19.47
N SER A 271 6.95 -4.93 20.03
CA SER A 271 6.62 -3.51 20.09
C SER A 271 6.55 -2.91 18.69
N ARG A 272 5.62 -1.96 18.50
CA ARG A 272 5.48 -1.22 17.24
C ARG A 272 6.76 -0.44 16.93
N ARG A 273 7.32 -0.60 15.72
CA ARG A 273 8.58 0.05 15.32
C ARG A 273 8.57 0.53 13.87
N VAL A 274 9.52 1.42 13.56
CA VAL A 274 9.81 1.89 12.21
C VAL A 274 11.29 1.65 11.95
N LEU A 275 11.63 1.03 10.82
CA LEU A 275 12.99 0.84 10.34
C LEU A 275 13.11 1.45 8.95
N GLN A 276 14.29 2.00 8.65
CA GLN A 276 14.61 2.47 7.31
C GLN A 276 15.14 1.29 6.49
N ALA A 277 14.50 0.99 5.36
CA ALA A 277 15.03 0.04 4.41
C ALA A 277 16.19 0.66 3.60
N PRO A 278 17.23 -0.11 3.26
CA PRO A 278 18.26 0.33 2.33
C PRO A 278 17.68 0.49 0.91
N LEU A 279 18.45 1.10 0.00
CA LEU A 279 18.11 1.12 -1.43
C LEU A 279 18.10 -0.32 -1.96
N VAL A 280 16.91 -0.78 -2.36
CA VAL A 280 16.73 -2.10 -3.00
C VAL A 280 17.36 -2.01 -4.39
N GLY A 281 18.57 -2.56 -4.52
CA GLY A 281 19.41 -2.45 -5.73
C GLY A 281 20.91 -2.44 -5.46
N ALA A 282 21.34 -2.30 -4.20
CA ALA A 282 22.75 -2.39 -3.78
C ALA A 282 23.14 -3.78 -3.23
N PHE A 283 22.32 -4.81 -3.46
CA PHE A 283 22.68 -6.19 -3.16
C PHE A 283 23.32 -6.81 -4.40
N THR A 284 24.60 -6.48 -4.61
CA THR A 284 25.52 -7.20 -5.52
C THR A 284 26.64 -7.77 -4.68
#